data_AF-A0AA96N669-F1
#
_entry.id   AF-A0AA96N669-F1
#
_cell.length_a   1.000
_cell.length_b   1.000
_cell.length_c   1.000
_cell.angle_alpha   90.00
_cell.angle_beta   90.00
_cell.angle_gamma   90.00
#
_symmetry.space_group_name_H-M   'P 1'
#
loop_
_entity.id
_entity.type
_entity.pdbx_description
1 polymer ?
#
loop_
_entity_poly.entity_id
_entity_poly.type
_entity_poly.pdbx_seq_one_letter_code
_entity_poly.pdbx_strand_id
1 'polypeptide(L)'
;MSELSRDRIEQLYGKYSLLIWNVAHAALRDTYLAERVVRLVFQEIRRSPDNLGNEKKQSIYFVKLCREKIMYIQAEAQKKRE
;
A
#
# COMPACT_ATOMS: atom_id res chain seq x y z
N MET A 1 15.67 -15.75 -4.90
CA MET A 1 14.55 -14.79 -4.90
C MET A 1 13.31 -15.54 -5.38
N SER A 2 12.28 -15.71 -4.54
CA SER A 2 10.93 -15.93 -5.10
C SER A 2 10.43 -14.57 -5.59
N GLU A 3 11.00 -14.12 -6.70
CA GLU A 3 10.47 -12.98 -7.44
C GLU A 3 9.01 -13.31 -7.73
N LEU A 4 8.07 -12.54 -7.16
CA LEU A 4 6.88 -12.25 -7.95
C LEU A 4 7.44 -11.77 -9.29
N SER A 5 7.13 -12.48 -10.37
CA SER A 5 7.44 -11.98 -11.70
C SER A 5 6.94 -10.54 -11.77
N ARG A 6 7.73 -9.67 -12.38
CA ARG A 6 7.35 -8.25 -12.59
C ARG A 6 5.88 -8.12 -12.99
N ASP A 7 5.44 -9.03 -13.85
CA ASP A 7 4.07 -9.19 -14.35
C ASP A 7 3.04 -9.39 -13.22
N ARG A 8 3.33 -10.20 -12.21
CA ARG A 8 2.41 -10.44 -11.09
C ARG A 8 2.27 -9.21 -10.20
N ILE A 9 3.35 -8.45 -9.98
CA ILE A 9 3.26 -7.17 -9.24
C ILE A 9 2.47 -6.15 -10.06
N GLU A 10 2.68 -6.09 -11.37
CA GLU A 10 1.96 -5.20 -12.27
C GLU A 10 0.46 -5.52 -12.33
N GLN A 11 0.10 -6.81 -12.37
CA GLN A 11 -1.30 -7.26 -12.26
C GLN A 11 -1.93 -6.84 -10.92
N LEU A 12 -1.22 -7.03 -9.80
CA LEU A 12 -1.68 -6.60 -8.48
C LEU A 12 -1.82 -5.07 -8.41
N TYR A 13 -0.91 -4.34 -9.06
CA TYR A 13 -0.98 -2.89 -9.16
C TYR A 13 -2.23 -2.45 -9.93
N GLY A 14 -2.48 -3.02 -11.11
CA GLY A 14 -3.69 -2.75 -11.87
C GLY A 14 -4.97 -3.07 -11.09
N LYS A 15 -4.98 -4.18 -10.34
CA LYS A 15 -6.16 -4.65 -9.59
C LYS A 15 -6.46 -3.83 -8.34
N TYR A 16 -5.44 -3.35 -7.61
CA TYR A 16 -5.62 -2.80 -6.28
C TYR A 16 -5.17 -1.35 -6.09
N SER A 17 -4.45 -0.74 -7.04
CA SER A 17 -3.97 0.65 -6.91
C SER A 17 -5.08 1.65 -6.63
N LEU A 18 -6.20 1.59 -7.36
CA LEU A 18 -7.34 2.49 -7.17
C LEU A 18 -8.00 2.29 -5.79
N LEU A 19 -8.11 1.05 -5.31
CA LEU A 19 -8.64 0.76 -3.97
C LEU A 19 -7.77 1.41 -2.88
N ILE A 20 -6.46 1.22 -2.98
CA ILE A 20 -5.50 1.76 -2.02
C ILE A 20 -5.53 3.29 -2.07
N TRP A 21 -5.55 3.87 -3.26
CA TRP A 21 -5.63 5.32 -3.45
C TRP A 21 -6.90 5.90 -2.83
N ASN A 22 -8.08 5.31 -3.10
CA ASN A 22 -9.36 5.79 -2.55
C ASN A 22 -9.35 5.79 -1.01
N VAL A 23 -8.86 4.71 -0.40
CA VAL A 23 -8.77 4.60 1.06
C VAL A 23 -7.78 5.62 1.63
N ALA A 24 -6.61 5.75 1.03
CA ALA A 24 -5.58 6.69 1.48
C ALA A 24 -6.02 8.15 1.32
N HIS A 25 -6.59 8.50 0.17
CA HIS A 25 -7.06 9.84 -0.13
C HIS A 25 -8.23 10.24 0.79
N ALA A 26 -9.16 9.33 1.06
CA ALA A 26 -10.25 9.59 2.01
C ALA A 26 -9.74 9.88 3.43
N ALA A 27 -8.66 9.21 3.85
CA ALA A 27 -8.09 9.38 5.19
C ALA A 27 -7.16 10.61 5.31
N LEU A 28 -6.34 10.87 4.29
CA LEU A 28 -5.29 11.90 4.34
C LEU A 28 -5.74 13.24 3.76
N ARG A 29 -6.75 13.24 2.88
CA ARG A 29 -7.25 14.42 2.14
C ARG A 29 -6.14 15.20 1.41
N ASP A 30 -5.08 14.49 1.04
CA ASP A 30 -3.90 15.04 0.36
C ASP A 30 -3.48 14.04 -0.72
N THR A 31 -3.49 14.52 -1.97
CA THR A 31 -3.16 13.70 -3.15
C THR A 31 -1.73 13.17 -3.11
N TYR A 32 -0.76 13.99 -2.71
CA TYR A 32 0.64 13.61 -2.66
C TYR A 32 0.89 12.53 -1.61
N LEU A 33 0.29 12.68 -0.41
CA LEU A 33 0.40 11.68 0.64
C LEU A 33 -0.34 10.38 0.27
N ALA A 34 -1.49 10.47 -0.39
CA ALA A 34 -2.22 9.30 -0.88
C ALA A 34 -1.41 8.51 -1.92
N GLU A 35 -0.79 9.18 -2.88
CA GLU A 35 0.13 8.54 -3.83
C GLU A 35 1.34 7.91 -3.13
N ARG A 36 1.88 8.58 -2.09
CA ARG A 36 2.98 8.04 -1.30
C ARG A 36 2.57 6.74 -0.61
N VAL A 37 1.34 6.64 -0.07
CA VAL A 37 0.81 5.39 0.50
C VAL A 37 0.78 4.28 -0.55
N VAL A 38 0.24 4.55 -1.75
CA VAL A 38 0.21 3.55 -2.83
C VAL A 38 1.62 3.02 -3.13
N ARG A 39 2.60 3.91 -3.29
CA ARG A 39 3.99 3.52 -3.53
C ARG A 39 4.56 2.66 -2.41
N LEU A 40 4.34 3.05 -1.14
CA LEU A 40 4.84 2.30 0.02
C LEU A 40 4.22 0.90 0.13
N VAL A 41 2.93 0.76 -0.17
CA VAL A 41 2.23 -0.54 -0.16
C VAL A 41 2.85 -1.49 -1.19
N PHE A 42 3.03 -1.05 -2.43
CA PHE A 42 3.61 -1.91 -3.47
C PHE A 42 5.11 -2.15 -3.30
N GLN A 43 5.85 -1.22 -2.70
CA GLN A 43 7.25 -1.45 -2.30
C GLN A 43 7.35 -2.57 -1.25
N GLU A 44 6.47 -2.58 -0.25
CA GLU A 44 6.44 -3.62 0.77
C GLU A 44 6.12 -4.99 0.15
N ILE A 45 5.14 -5.06 -0.73
CA ILE A 45 4.76 -6.30 -1.41
C ILE A 45 5.90 -6.83 -2.28
N ARG A 46 6.64 -5.94 -2.94
CA ARG A 46 7.82 -6.32 -3.71
C ARG A 46 8.94 -6.88 -2.83
N ARG A 47 9.10 -6.36 -1.61
CA ARG A 47 10.11 -6.81 -0.64
C ARG A 47 9.73 -8.13 0.03
N SER A 48 8.44 -8.33 0.29
CA SER A 48 7.91 -9.45 1.06
C SER A 48 6.78 -10.16 0.29
N PRO A 49 7.09 -10.77 -0.87
CA PRO A 49 6.08 -11.35 -1.76
C PRO A 49 5.31 -12.52 -1.15
N ASP A 50 5.95 -13.28 -0.26
CA ASP A 50 5.37 -14.47 0.37
C ASP A 50 4.17 -14.12 1.28
N ASN A 51 4.04 -12.86 1.70
CA ASN A 51 2.94 -12.38 2.53
C ASN A 51 1.61 -12.16 1.78
N LEU A 52 1.60 -12.26 0.45
CA LEU A 52 0.40 -12.01 -0.38
C LEU A 52 -0.75 -12.99 -0.14
N GLY A 53 -0.53 -14.08 0.61
CA GLY A 53 -1.55 -15.03 1.01
C GLY A 53 -2.36 -15.60 -0.16
N ASN A 54 -3.53 -16.16 0.15
CA ASN A 54 -4.48 -16.63 -0.86
C ASN A 54 -5.17 -15.43 -1.54
N GLU A 55 -5.41 -15.53 -2.86
CA GLU A 55 -6.08 -14.52 -3.66
C GLU A 55 -7.37 -13.98 -3.04
N LYS A 56 -8.19 -14.84 -2.42
CA LYS A 56 -9.44 -14.46 -1.76
C LYS A 56 -9.26 -13.46 -0.60
N LYS A 57 -8.05 -13.36 -0.04
CA LYS A 57 -7.72 -12.48 1.10
C LYS A 57 -6.82 -11.31 0.70
N GLN A 58 -6.44 -11.17 -0.57
CA GLN A 58 -5.53 -10.12 -1.01
C GLN A 58 -6.10 -8.72 -0.77
N SER A 59 -7.36 -8.46 -1.13
CA SER A 59 -7.98 -7.15 -0.91
C SER A 59 -7.94 -6.72 0.57
N ILE A 60 -8.21 -7.64 1.49
CA ILE A 60 -8.12 -7.40 2.94
C ILE A 60 -6.68 -7.09 3.35
N TYR A 61 -5.71 -7.86 2.84
CA TYR A 61 -4.30 -7.62 3.10
C TYR A 61 -3.84 -6.25 2.59
N PHE A 62 -4.22 -5.87 1.36
CA PHE A 62 -3.91 -4.56 0.79
C PHE A 62 -4.52 -3.41 1.61
N VAL A 63 -5.78 -3.53 2.05
CA VAL A 63 -6.43 -2.51 2.89
C VAL A 63 -5.75 -2.42 4.25
N LYS A 64 -5.39 -3.55 4.87
CA LYS A 64 -4.65 -3.56 6.14
C LYS A 64 -3.32 -2.83 5.98
N LEU A 65 -2.55 -3.19 4.96
CA LEU A 65 -1.25 -2.60 4.69
C LEU A 65 -1.36 -1.10 4.35
N CYS A 66 -2.39 -0.71 3.59
CA CYS A 66 -2.71 0.70 3.33
C CYS A 66 -2.92 1.47 4.63
N ARG A 67 -3.72 0.95 5.57
CA ARG A 67 -3.95 1.58 6.88
C ARG A 67 -2.66 1.74 7.68
N GLU A 68 -1.81 0.70 7.71
CA GLU A 68 -0.51 0.76 8.39
C GLU A 68 0.38 1.89 7.82
N LYS A 69 0.43 2.03 6.49
CA LYS A 69 1.23 3.10 5.85
C LYS A 69 0.61 4.50 6.03
N ILE A 70 -0.72 4.63 6.12
CA ILE A 70 -1.39 5.88 6.48
C ILE A 70 -0.97 6.31 7.90
N MET A 71 -1.06 5.41 8.88
CA MET A 71 -0.66 5.69 10.26
C MET A 71 0.82 6.07 10.36
N TYR A 72 1.68 5.40 9.59
CA TYR A 72 3.10 5.74 9.48
C TYR A 72 3.30 7.19 9.01
N ILE A 73 2.64 7.60 7.93
CA ILE A 73 2.75 8.99 7.39
C ILE A 73 2.24 10.01 8.40
N GLN A 74 1.10 9.73 9.05
CA GLN A 74 0.55 10.62 10.08
C GLN A 74 1.50 10.78 11.27
N ALA A 75 2.12 9.68 11.73
CA ALA A 75 3.10 9.72 12.80
C ALA A 75 4.38 10.49 12.41
N GLU A 76 4.87 10.35 11.17
CA GLU A 76 5.98 11.15 10.66
C GLU A 76 5.66 12.65 10.66
N ALA A 77 4.43 13.03 10.28
CA ALA A 77 4.01 14.42 10.26
C ALA A 77 3.97 15.03 11.66
N GLN A 78 3.57 14.25 12.67
CA GLN A 78 3.55 14.68 14.07
C GLN A 78 4.95 14.94 14.62
N LYS A 79 5.91 14.03 14.35
CA LYS A 79 7.31 14.16 14.79
C LYS A 79 8.06 15.37 14.20
N LYS A 80 7.60 15.90 13.05
CA LYS A 80 8.20 17.09 12.43
C LYS A 80 7.72 18.41 13.04
N ARG A 81 6.71 18.36 13.91
CA ARG A 81 6.12 19.54 14.56
C ARG A 81 6.58 19.72 16.01
N GLU A 82 7.26 18.72 16.55
CA GLU A 82 7.96 18.73 17.84
C GLU A 82 9.42 19.13 17.64
#